data_AF-A0A2T3FSD5-F1
#
_entry.id   AF-A0A2T3FSD5-F1
#
_cell.length_a   1.000
_cell.length_b   1.000
_cell.length_c   1.000
_cell.angle_alpha   90.00
_cell.angle_beta   90.00
_cell.angle_gamma   90.00
#
_symmetry.space_group_name_H-M   'P 1'
#
loop_
_entity.id
_entity.type
_entity.pdbx_description
1 polymer ?
#
loop_
_entity_poly.entity_id
_entity_poly.type
_entity_poly.pdbx_seq_one_letter_code
_entity_poly.pdbx_strand_id
1 'polypeptide(L)' 'MVFGSVLTLHTFGRDLKWNPHIHCLVCEEALDTKKNKMKNFYFL' A
#
# COMPACT_ATOMS: atom_id res chain seq x y z
N MET A 1 -12.70 -6.79 7.09
CA MET A 1 -11.23 -6.68 7.14
C MET A 1 -10.87 -5.25 6.83
N VAL A 2 -9.84 -4.70 7.48
CA VAL A 2 -9.34 -3.34 7.25
C VAL A 2 -7.86 -3.43 6.90
N PHE A 3 -7.41 -2.67 5.92
CA PHE A 3 -6.01 -2.68 5.51
C PHE A 3 -5.36 -1.31 5.56
N GLY A 4 -4.05 -1.33 5.73
CA GLY A 4 -3.21 -0.14 5.64
C GLY A 4 -2.59 -0.02 4.25
N SER A 5 -2.35 1.22 3.83
CA SER A 5 -1.49 1.52 2.68
C SER A 5 -0.71 2.80 2.92
N VAL A 6 0.42 2.94 2.23
CA VAL A 6 1.23 4.15 2.19
C VAL A 6 1.28 4.64 0.75
N LEU A 7 0.86 5.89 0.54
CA LEU A 7 0.91 6.54 -0.77
C LEU A 7 2.08 7.52 -0.81
N THR A 8 2.85 7.47 -1.88
CA THR A 8 3.96 8.40 -2.14
C THR A 8 3.79 9.01 -3.52
N LEU A 9 3.89 10.34 -3.60
CA LEU A 9 3.93 11.08 -4.86
C LEU A 9 5.39 11.37 -5.20
N HIS A 10 5.84 10.88 -6.34
CA HIS A 10 7.11 11.27 -6.93
C HIS A 10 6.84 12.23 -8.10
N THR A 11 7.62 13.30 -8.18
CA THR A 11 7.52 14.29 -9.26
C THR A 11 8.52 14.04 -10.40
N PHE A 12 9.68 13.45 -10.08
CA PHE A 12 10.76 13.21 -11.03
C PHE A 12 11.07 11.72 -11.20
N GLY A 13 11.44 11.35 -12.42
CA GLY A 13 11.93 10.01 -12.77
C GLY A 13 13.40 9.80 -12.39
N ARG A 14 13.93 8.62 -12.70
CA ARG A 14 15.34 8.25 -12.43
C ARG A 14 16.34 9.19 -13.08
N ASP A 15 16.04 9.67 -14.28
CA ASP A 15 16.86 10.61 -15.05
C ASP A 15 16.56 12.08 -14.72
N LEU A 16 15.87 12.36 -13.60
CA LEU A 16 15.42 13.68 -13.13
C LEU A 16 14.51 14.43 -14.10
N LYS A 17 13.99 13.76 -15.14
CA LYS A 17 12.95 14.34 -16.00
C LYS A 17 11.61 14.35 -15.26
N TRP A 18 10.80 15.34 -15.59
CA TRP A 18 9.42 15.44 -15.10
C TRP A 18 8.65 14.16 -15.43
N ASN A 19 8.21 13.44 -14.39
CA ASN A 19 7.49 12.19 -14.50
C ASN A 19 6.65 11.96 -13.24
N PRO A 20 5.56 12.73 -13.04
CA PRO A 20 4.76 12.64 -11.84
C PRO A 20 4.04 11.28 -11.77
N HIS A 21 4.27 10.53 -10.70
CA HIS A 21 3.63 9.24 -10.49
C HIS A 21 3.40 8.97 -9.00
N ILE A 22 2.40 8.14 -8.69
CA ILE A 22 2.06 7.75 -7.33
C ILE A 22 2.41 6.28 -7.16
N HIS A 23 3.19 5.94 -6.13
CA HIS A 23 3.26 4.57 -5.64
C HIS A 23 2.28 4.38 -4.48
N CYS A 24 1.48 3.33 -4.56
CA CYS A 24 0.66 2.85 -3.46
C CYS A 24 1.25 1.52 -2.97
N LEU A 25 1.79 1.54 -1.75
CA LEU A 25 2.24 0.35 -1.07
C LEU A 25 1.10 -0.15 -0.19
N VAL A 26 0.63 -1.36 -0.43
CA VAL A 26 -0.45 -1.98 0.35
C VAL A 26 0.18 -2.95 1.35
N CYS A 27 -0.25 -2.90 2.61
CA CYS A 27 0.21 -3.86 3.61
C CYS A 27 -0.21 -5.27 3.21
N GLU A 28 0.71 -6.24 3.34
CA GLU A 28 0.44 -7.64 3.00
C GLU A 28 -0.64 -8.27 3.89
N GLU A 29 -0.86 -7.71 5.08
CA GLU A 29 -1.90 -8.17 6.00
C GLU A 29 -3.02 -7.15 6.20
N ALA A 30 -4.22 -7.66 6.44
CA ALA A 30 -5.40 -6.93 6.86
C ALA A 30 -5.83 -7.34 8.28
N LEU A 31 -6.36 -6.40 9.04
CA LEU A 31 -6.99 -6.67 10.33
C LEU A 31 -8.38 -7.28 10.13
N ASP A 32 -8.58 -8.51 10.60
CA ASP A 32 -9.91 -9.10 10.83
C ASP A 32 -10.51 -8.49 12.09
N THR A 33 -11.37 -7.50 11.92
CA THR A 33 -12.01 -6.76 13.02
C THR A 33 -12.93 -7.62 13.89
N LYS A 34 -13.42 -8.76 13.40
CA LYS A 34 -14.27 -9.67 14.19
C LYS A 34 -13.42 -10.56 15.11
N LYS A 35 -12.23 -10.95 14.65
CA LYS A 35 -11.33 -11.85 15.38
C LYS A 35 -10.19 -11.12 16.08
N ASN A 36 -10.06 -9.82 15.85
CA ASN A 36 -8.93 -8.98 16.26
C ASN A 36 -7.56 -9.62 15.94
N LYS A 37 -7.41 -10.09 14.69
CA LYS A 37 -6.19 -10.76 14.22
C LYS A 37 -5.80 -10.25 12.84
N MET A 38 -4.49 -10.10 12.61
CA MET A 38 -3.97 -9.87 11.27
C MET A 38 -4.08 -11.14 10.43
N LYS A 39 -4.39 -10.97 9.15
CA LYS A 39 -4.46 -12.04 8.16
C LYS A 39 -3.86 -11.55 6.87
N ASN A 40 -3.05 -12.40 6.26
CA ASN A 40 -2.48 -12.12 4.95
C ASN A 40 -3.60 -11.94 3.90
N PHE A 41 -3.46 -10.91 3.07
CA PHE A 41 -4.35 -10.57 1.96
C PHE A 41 -4.48 -11.65 0.92
N TYR A 42 -3.48 -12.52 0.80
CA TYR A 42 -3.48 -13.58 -0.20
C TYR A 42 -4.51 -14.67 0.10
N PHE A 43 -4.94 -14.80 1.36
CA PHE A 43 -5.94 -15.77 1.81
C PHE A 43 -7.33 -15.16 1.97
N LEU A 44 -7.56 -14.04 1.29
CA LEU A 44 -8.77 -13.22 1.35
C LEU A 44 -9.71 -13.58 0.20
#